data_AF-A0A1Q4F7K6-F1
#
_entry.id   AF-A0A1Q4F7K6-F1
#
_cell.length_a   1.000
_cell.length_b   1.000
_cell.length_c   1.000
_cell.angle_alpha   90.00
_cell.angle_beta   90.00
_cell.angle_gamma   90.00
#
_symmetry.space_group_name_H-M   'P 1'
#
loop_
_entity.id
_entity.type
_entity.pdbx_description
1 polymer ?
#
loop_
_entity_poly.entity_id
_entity_poly.type
_entity_poly.pdbx_seq_one_letter_code
_entity_poly.pdbx_strand_id
1 'polypeptide(L)'
;MKKFCFSLIIILSVVAGQAIAQSDDVIRISPCDNQSILKEADSVKQLLESGGFSMLREASITMDSGNEIPIIVPMNEGTWYQFVFIGDMKSNTYEVRMYDYSERQVAYQKKRWGDVDGNVISYSYIPKVSEYHMIKPLQVNSLQKKNLCGYVMLFQKTVGAPKASK
;
A
#
# COMPACT_ATOMS: atom_id res chain seq x y z
N MET A 1 66.14 -33.21 -10.94
CA MET A 1 65.24 -32.08 -11.25
C MET A 1 63.83 -32.61 -11.43
N LYS A 2 62.83 -31.84 -10.94
CA LYS A 2 61.38 -31.99 -11.14
C LYS A 2 60.71 -33.17 -10.42
N LYS A 3 59.92 -32.83 -9.39
CA LYS A 3 58.53 -33.25 -9.15
C LYS A 3 58.14 -32.97 -7.68
N PHE A 4 58.09 -31.70 -7.29
CA PHE A 4 57.50 -31.29 -6.01
C PHE A 4 57.09 -29.82 -6.15
N CYS A 5 55.91 -29.57 -6.74
CA CYS A 5 55.28 -28.23 -6.69
C CYS A 5 53.80 -28.21 -7.10
N PHE A 6 53.20 -29.35 -7.46
CA PHE A 6 51.83 -29.35 -8.00
C PHE A 6 50.71 -29.65 -6.98
N SER A 7 51.02 -29.84 -5.70
CA SER A 7 50.01 -30.28 -4.72
C SER A 7 49.38 -29.15 -3.88
N LEU A 8 49.84 -27.89 -3.98
CA LEU A 8 49.36 -26.81 -3.10
C LEU A 8 48.34 -25.85 -3.72
N ILE A 9 47.97 -26.03 -5.00
CA ILE A 9 47.08 -25.09 -5.71
C ILE A 9 45.60 -25.52 -5.68
N ILE A 10 45.28 -26.74 -5.26
CA ILE A 10 43.90 -27.28 -5.33
C ILE A 10 43.06 -26.95 -4.07
N ILE A 11 43.67 -26.45 -2.99
CA ILE A 11 42.93 -26.20 -1.72
C ILE A 11 42.37 -24.76 -1.64
N LEU A 12 42.75 -23.85 -2.55
CA LEU A 12 42.36 -22.43 -2.50
C LEU A 12 41.16 -22.03 -3.38
N SER A 13 40.37 -22.99 -3.88
CA SER A 13 39.22 -22.73 -4.75
C SER A 13 37.85 -23.08 -4.14
N VAL A 14 37.80 -23.48 -2.86
CA VAL A 14 36.54 -23.94 -2.21
C VAL A 14 35.84 -22.85 -1.38
N VAL A 15 36.38 -21.63 -1.27
CA VAL A 15 35.80 -20.54 -0.44
C VAL A 15 35.36 -19.35 -1.30
N ALA A 16 34.58 -19.59 -2.37
CA ALA A 16 34.01 -18.50 -3.16
C ALA A 16 32.56 -18.75 -3.63
N GLY A 17 31.85 -19.64 -2.93
CA GLY A 17 30.48 -20.03 -3.25
C GLY A 17 29.51 -19.76 -2.10
N GLN A 18 29.65 -18.66 -1.36
CA GLN A 18 28.53 -18.21 -0.52
C GLN A 18 27.50 -17.57 -1.46
N ALA A 19 26.54 -18.39 -1.87
CA ALA A 19 25.34 -17.93 -2.54
C ALA A 19 24.73 -16.78 -1.74
N ILE A 20 24.69 -15.60 -2.35
CA ILE A 20 23.81 -14.53 -1.90
C ILE A 20 22.41 -15.06 -2.16
N ALA A 21 21.77 -15.61 -1.13
CA ALA A 21 20.34 -15.83 -1.13
C ALA A 21 19.70 -14.44 -1.21
N GLN A 22 19.39 -14.00 -2.43
CA GLN A 22 18.42 -12.93 -2.62
C GLN A 22 17.09 -13.52 -2.16
N SER A 23 16.68 -13.19 -0.93
CA SER A 23 15.29 -13.35 -0.56
C SER A 23 14.51 -12.48 -1.53
N ASP A 24 13.81 -13.10 -2.47
CA ASP A 24 12.75 -12.48 -3.24
C ASP A 24 11.70 -12.01 -2.22
N ASP A 25 11.90 -10.83 -1.66
CA ASP A 25 10.99 -10.18 -0.72
C ASP A 25 9.81 -9.63 -1.54
N VAL A 26 9.12 -10.54 -2.24
CA VAL A 26 7.85 -10.26 -2.87
C VAL A 26 6.89 -10.02 -1.72
N ILE A 27 6.56 -8.75 -1.49
CA ILE A 27 5.53 -8.34 -0.54
C ILE A 27 4.23 -9.01 -0.95
N ARG A 28 3.93 -10.16 -0.33
CA ARG A 28 2.67 -10.86 -0.51
C ARG A 28 1.65 -10.11 0.32
N ILE A 29 0.66 -9.53 -0.36
CA ILE A 29 -0.50 -8.92 0.28
C ILE A 29 -1.24 -10.05 1.02
N SER A 30 -0.93 -10.22 2.29
CA SER A 30 -1.65 -11.13 3.18
C SER A 30 -2.78 -10.36 3.84
N PRO A 31 -4.02 -10.89 3.84
CA PRO A 31 -5.07 -10.31 4.65
C PRO A 31 -4.66 -10.33 6.13
N CYS A 32 -5.11 -9.32 6.87
CA CYS A 32 -5.03 -9.27 8.32
C CYS A 32 -6.43 -9.18 8.91
N ASP A 33 -6.58 -9.65 10.15
CA ASP A 33 -7.81 -9.55 10.92
C ASP A 33 -7.58 -8.66 12.14
N ASN A 34 -8.22 -7.49 12.13
CA ASN A 34 -8.23 -6.55 13.26
C ASN A 34 -9.64 -5.98 13.40
N GLN A 35 -10.36 -6.45 14.43
CA GLN A 35 -11.76 -6.08 14.63
C GLN A 35 -11.99 -4.58 14.83
N SER A 36 -11.04 -3.85 15.42
CA SER A 36 -11.18 -2.40 15.60
C SER A 36 -11.16 -1.68 14.26
N ILE A 37 -10.20 -2.05 13.40
CA ILE A 37 -10.08 -1.50 12.04
C ILE A 37 -11.32 -1.86 11.19
N LEU A 38 -11.83 -3.09 11.30
CA LEU A 38 -13.04 -3.49 10.58
C LEU A 38 -14.26 -2.65 10.98
N LYS A 39 -14.45 -2.39 12.28
CA LYS A 39 -15.54 -1.51 12.76
C LYS A 39 -15.40 -0.08 12.27
N GLU A 40 -14.17 0.45 12.23
CA GLU A 40 -13.89 1.76 11.65
C GLU A 40 -14.18 1.78 10.14
N ALA A 41 -13.79 0.73 9.42
CA ALA A 41 -14.07 0.58 8.00
C ALA A 41 -15.58 0.56 7.72
N ASP A 42 -16.35 -0.23 8.47
CA ASP A 42 -17.81 -0.28 8.37
C ASP A 42 -18.44 1.10 8.63
N SER A 43 -17.93 1.84 9.62
CA SER A 43 -18.43 3.17 9.96
C SER A 43 -18.17 4.17 8.83
N VAL A 44 -16.95 4.17 8.27
CA VAL A 44 -16.59 5.04 7.14
C VAL A 44 -17.38 4.67 5.88
N LYS A 45 -17.58 3.37 5.64
CA LYS A 45 -18.36 2.86 4.52
C LYS A 45 -19.80 3.36 4.58
N GLN A 46 -20.48 3.19 5.71
CA GLN A 46 -21.83 3.69 5.91
C GLN A 46 -21.92 5.21 5.68
N LEU A 47 -20.95 5.97 6.20
CA LEU A 47 -20.88 7.41 6.00
C LEU A 47 -20.77 7.78 4.52
N LEU A 48 -19.86 7.14 3.77
CA LEU A 48 -19.65 7.44 2.35
C LEU A 48 -20.82 6.98 1.48
N GLU A 49 -21.38 5.80 1.76
CA GLU A 49 -22.56 5.28 1.07
C GLU A 49 -23.78 6.20 1.28
N SER A 50 -24.00 6.67 2.51
CA SER A 50 -25.03 7.68 2.80
C SER A 50 -24.78 9.01 2.06
N GLY A 51 -23.51 9.32 1.82
CA GLY A 51 -23.05 10.45 1.02
C GLY A 51 -23.16 10.23 -0.49
N GLY A 52 -23.74 9.14 -0.99
CA GLY A 52 -23.89 8.89 -2.43
C GLY A 52 -22.60 8.43 -3.11
N PHE A 53 -21.76 7.69 -2.40
CA PHE A 53 -20.65 6.93 -2.97
C PHE A 53 -21.01 5.45 -3.07
N SER A 54 -20.41 4.76 -4.04
CA SER A 54 -20.47 3.31 -4.23
C SER A 54 -19.08 2.74 -4.00
N MET A 55 -18.99 1.65 -3.25
CA MET A 55 -17.73 0.96 -3.02
C MET A 55 -17.31 0.18 -4.26
N LEU A 56 -16.09 0.39 -4.72
CA LEU A 56 -15.51 -0.32 -5.85
C LEU A 56 -14.64 -1.50 -5.41
N ARG A 57 -13.79 -1.27 -4.41
CA ARG A 57 -12.82 -2.25 -3.89
C ARG A 57 -12.54 -1.98 -2.42
N GLU A 58 -12.35 -3.03 -1.65
CA GLU A 58 -11.84 -2.99 -0.29
C GLU A 58 -10.89 -4.16 -0.05
N ALA A 59 -9.92 -3.99 0.85
CA ALA A 59 -9.02 -5.06 1.27
C ALA A 59 -8.40 -4.76 2.64
N SER A 60 -8.24 -5.78 3.47
CA SER A 60 -7.30 -5.75 4.59
C SER A 60 -5.91 -6.20 4.12
N ILE A 61 -4.87 -5.52 4.60
CA ILE A 61 -3.49 -5.72 4.16
C ILE A 61 -2.57 -5.77 5.37
N THR A 62 -1.74 -6.81 5.44
CA THR A 62 -0.63 -6.87 6.40
C THR A 62 0.50 -5.97 5.90
N MET A 63 1.00 -5.10 6.77
CA MET A 63 1.99 -4.08 6.45
C MET A 63 3.19 -4.14 7.39
N ASP A 64 4.35 -3.80 6.83
CA ASP A 64 5.58 -3.57 7.58
C ASP A 64 5.75 -2.08 7.84
N SER A 65 6.17 -1.75 9.06
CA SER A 65 6.49 -0.38 9.46
C SER A 65 7.52 0.23 8.51
N GLY A 66 7.19 1.37 7.92
CA GLY A 66 8.08 2.10 7.02
C GLY A 66 8.10 1.59 5.58
N ASN A 67 7.37 0.53 5.25
CA ASN A 67 7.28 -0.01 3.90
C ASN A 67 5.98 0.43 3.21
N GLU A 68 6.12 0.86 1.95
CA GLU A 68 5.00 1.22 1.09
C GLU A 68 4.37 -0.03 0.46
N ILE A 69 3.04 -0.07 0.36
CA ILE A 69 2.33 -1.16 -0.33
C ILE A 69 1.74 -0.65 -1.65
N PRO A 70 2.27 -1.01 -2.82
CA PRO A 70 1.74 -0.51 -4.09
C PRO A 70 0.39 -1.15 -4.42
N ILE A 71 -0.63 -0.31 -4.63
CA ILE A 71 -1.98 -0.70 -5.06
C ILE A 71 -2.24 -0.05 -6.41
N ILE A 72 -2.41 -0.85 -7.46
CA ILE A 72 -2.67 -0.38 -8.82
C ILE A 72 -4.16 -0.45 -9.11
N VAL A 73 -4.75 0.67 -9.48
CA VAL A 73 -6.18 0.77 -9.79
C VAL A 73 -6.41 1.53 -11.10
N PRO A 74 -7.30 1.04 -11.98
CA PRO A 74 -7.74 1.82 -13.13
C PRO A 74 -8.71 2.91 -12.65
N MET A 75 -8.51 4.14 -13.12
CA MET A 75 -9.39 5.25 -12.84
C MET A 75 -9.81 5.94 -14.14
N ASN A 76 -11.07 6.35 -14.20
CA ASN A 76 -11.64 7.00 -15.37
C ASN A 76 -11.60 8.52 -15.24
N GLU A 77 -11.34 9.20 -16.35
CA GLU A 77 -11.36 10.66 -16.44
C GLU A 77 -12.67 11.25 -15.92
N GLY A 78 -12.57 12.35 -15.18
CA GLY A 78 -13.73 13.10 -14.67
C GLY A 78 -14.54 12.37 -13.60
N THR A 79 -14.18 11.13 -13.27
CA THR A 79 -14.87 10.35 -12.25
C THR A 79 -14.39 10.74 -10.86
N TRP A 80 -15.33 10.98 -9.95
CA TRP A 80 -15.00 11.33 -8.58
C TRP A 80 -14.77 10.08 -7.74
N TYR A 81 -13.52 9.83 -7.40
CA TYR A 81 -13.10 8.77 -6.49
C TYR A 81 -12.87 9.30 -5.08
N GLN A 82 -13.13 8.44 -4.09
CA GLN A 82 -12.73 8.64 -2.71
C GLN A 82 -11.86 7.46 -2.29
N PHE A 83 -10.61 7.73 -1.92
CA PHE A 83 -9.73 6.72 -1.36
C PHE A 83 -9.70 6.85 0.17
N VAL A 84 -9.74 5.72 0.86
CA VAL A 84 -9.62 5.62 2.30
C VAL A 84 -8.53 4.62 2.65
N PHE A 85 -7.65 5.00 3.57
CA PHE A 85 -6.71 4.14 4.25
C PHE A 85 -6.92 4.24 5.76
N ILE A 86 -7.02 3.09 6.43
CA ILE A 86 -7.09 2.96 7.88
C ILE A 86 -5.87 2.17 8.32
N GLY A 87 -5.00 2.79 9.10
CA GLY A 87 -3.81 2.15 9.64
C GLY A 87 -4.03 1.55 11.04
N ASP A 88 -3.05 0.78 11.49
CA ASP A 88 -3.05 0.19 12.83
C ASP A 88 -2.86 1.29 13.88
N MET A 89 -3.74 1.37 14.87
CA MET A 89 -3.66 2.36 15.95
C MET A 89 -2.34 2.32 16.74
N LYS A 90 -1.52 1.28 16.61
CA LYS A 90 -0.20 1.24 17.24
C LYS A 90 0.82 2.09 16.47
N SER A 91 0.52 2.53 15.26
CA SER A 91 1.41 3.33 14.42
C SER A 91 1.38 4.82 14.79
N ASN A 92 2.50 5.50 14.61
CA ASN A 92 2.65 6.92 14.95
C ASN A 92 2.44 7.85 13.74
N THR A 93 2.55 7.32 12.53
CA THR A 93 2.50 8.09 11.30
C THR A 93 1.87 7.26 10.21
N TYR A 94 1.03 7.90 9.42
CA TYR A 94 0.30 7.32 8.31
C TYR A 94 0.51 8.22 7.10
N GLU A 95 0.85 7.62 5.97
CA GLU A 95 1.07 8.33 4.72
C GLU A 95 0.35 7.61 3.59
N VAL A 96 -0.18 8.37 2.64
CA VAL A 96 -0.67 7.84 1.37
C VAL A 96 -0.13 8.72 0.26
N ARG A 97 0.55 8.11 -0.71
CA ARG A 97 0.98 8.76 -1.95
C ARG A 97 0.23 8.16 -3.12
N MET A 98 -0.17 8.98 -4.08
CA MET A 98 -0.75 8.53 -5.34
C MET A 98 0.12 9.02 -6.49
N TYR A 99 0.37 8.13 -7.43
CA TYR A 99 1.12 8.39 -8.65
C TYR A 99 0.25 8.09 -9.87
N ASP A 100 0.39 8.93 -10.90
CA ASP A 100 -0.18 8.66 -12.23
C ASP A 100 0.67 7.62 -13.01
N TYR A 101 0.24 7.26 -14.22
CA TYR A 101 0.96 6.30 -15.07
C TYR A 101 2.37 6.78 -15.47
N SER A 102 2.61 8.10 -15.42
CA SER A 102 3.91 8.71 -15.71
C SER A 102 4.78 8.85 -14.45
N GLU A 103 4.44 8.13 -13.38
CA GLU A 103 5.12 8.13 -12.07
C GLU A 103 5.17 9.50 -11.39
N ARG A 104 4.31 10.44 -11.79
CA ARG A 104 4.23 11.74 -11.12
C ARG A 104 3.33 11.62 -9.92
N GLN A 105 3.78 12.16 -8.79
CA GLN A 105 2.96 12.21 -7.58
C GLN A 105 1.82 13.21 -7.77
N VAL A 106 0.58 12.71 -7.76
CA VAL A 106 -0.65 13.51 -7.96
C VAL A 106 -1.41 13.76 -6.66
N ALA A 107 -1.14 12.99 -5.61
CA ALA A 107 -1.66 13.24 -4.27
C ALA A 107 -0.68 12.79 -3.19
N TYR A 108 -0.67 13.52 -2.07
CA TYR A 108 0.04 13.13 -0.85
C TYR A 108 -0.78 13.53 0.36
N GLN A 109 -1.01 12.57 1.26
CA GLN A 109 -1.67 12.77 2.53
C GLN A 109 -0.82 12.19 3.64
N LYS A 110 -0.75 12.89 4.77
CA LYS A 110 -0.01 12.47 5.96
C LYS A 110 -0.76 12.84 7.21
N LYS A 111 -0.84 11.90 8.15
CA LYS A 111 -1.35 12.10 9.50
C LYS A 111 -0.39 11.55 10.54
N ARG A 112 -0.44 12.10 11.75
CA ARG A 112 0.30 11.63 12.91
C ARG A 112 -0.66 11.12 13.98
N TRP A 113 -0.11 10.27 14.84
CA TRP A 113 -0.81 9.86 16.05
C TRP A 113 -1.10 11.07 16.94
N GLY A 114 -2.37 11.19 17.37
CA GLY A 114 -2.88 12.34 18.11
C GLY A 114 -3.63 13.37 17.27
N ASP A 115 -3.56 13.28 15.93
CA ASP A 115 -4.45 14.03 15.06
C ASP A 115 -5.89 13.49 15.17
N VAL A 116 -6.90 14.33 14.87
CA VAL A 116 -8.30 13.89 14.80
C VAL A 116 -8.44 12.83 13.71
N ASP A 117 -9.01 11.68 14.07
CA ASP A 117 -9.05 10.46 13.26
C ASP A 117 -7.66 10.10 12.70
N GLY A 118 -6.65 10.14 13.57
CA GLY A 118 -5.24 10.12 13.20
C GLY A 118 -4.80 8.91 12.38
N ASN A 119 -5.45 7.76 12.54
CA ASN A 119 -5.17 6.54 11.78
C ASN A 119 -5.98 6.42 10.47
N VAL A 120 -6.91 7.34 10.20
CA VAL A 120 -7.75 7.32 8.99
C VAL A 120 -7.34 8.45 8.05
N ILE A 121 -6.88 8.10 6.85
CA ILE A 121 -6.65 9.01 5.75
C ILE A 121 -7.76 8.82 4.72
N SER A 122 -8.48 9.89 4.41
CA SER A 122 -9.60 9.87 3.47
C SER A 122 -9.52 11.11 2.57
N TYR A 123 -9.39 10.91 1.25
CA TYR A 123 -9.31 12.02 0.30
C TYR A 123 -10.00 11.71 -1.03
N SER A 124 -10.52 12.76 -1.67
CA SER A 124 -11.10 12.71 -3.00
C SER A 124 -10.04 12.90 -4.08
N TYR A 125 -10.25 12.26 -5.22
CA TYR A 125 -9.45 12.47 -6.43
C TYR A 125 -10.31 12.38 -7.68
N ILE A 126 -10.10 13.29 -8.64
CA ILE A 126 -10.75 13.29 -9.95
C ILE A 126 -9.64 13.21 -11.00
N PRO A 127 -9.46 12.07 -11.69
CA PRO A 127 -8.46 11.92 -12.73
C PRO A 127 -8.75 12.85 -13.90
N LYS A 128 -7.68 13.43 -14.46
CA LYS A 128 -7.75 14.28 -15.66
C LYS A 128 -7.72 13.48 -16.96
N VAL A 129 -7.32 12.22 -16.90
CA VAL A 129 -7.25 11.27 -18.01
C VAL A 129 -7.59 9.88 -17.47
N SER A 130 -8.07 8.99 -18.35
CA SER A 130 -8.38 7.61 -17.96
C SER A 130 -7.11 6.76 -18.00
N GLU A 131 -6.59 6.38 -16.84
CA GLU A 131 -5.33 5.64 -16.72
C GLU A 131 -5.21 4.88 -15.40
N TYR A 132 -4.18 4.05 -15.29
CA TYR A 132 -3.83 3.40 -14.03
C TYR A 132 -3.15 4.37 -13.08
N HIS A 133 -3.57 4.32 -11.83
CA HIS A 133 -2.94 5.05 -10.73
C HIS A 133 -2.34 4.06 -9.74
N MET A 134 -1.18 4.41 -9.20
CA MET A 134 -0.52 3.65 -8.15
C MET A 134 -0.69 4.39 -6.81
N ILE A 135 -1.38 3.76 -5.87
CA ILE A 135 -1.57 4.27 -4.52
C ILE A 135 -0.67 3.50 -3.58
N LYS A 136 0.11 4.23 -2.77
CA LYS A 136 1.10 3.68 -1.84
C LYS A 136 0.76 4.16 -0.42
N PRO A 137 -0.03 3.39 0.35
CA PRO A 137 -0.15 3.62 1.77
C PRO A 137 1.12 3.13 2.48
N LEU A 138 1.45 3.82 3.56
CA LEU A 138 2.56 3.53 4.46
C LEU A 138 2.12 3.87 5.88
N GLN A 139 2.58 3.08 6.83
CA GLN A 139 2.45 3.38 8.24
C GLN A 139 3.77 3.13 8.96
N VAL A 140 4.07 3.93 9.98
CA VAL A 140 5.33 3.82 10.75
C VAL A 140 5.01 3.61 12.21
N ASN A 141 5.54 2.55 12.78
CA ASN A 141 5.46 2.23 14.20
C ASN A 141 6.84 2.39 14.85
N SER A 142 6.89 2.91 16.09
CA SER A 142 8.16 3.17 16.81
C SER A 142 9.01 1.91 17.00
N LEU A 143 8.37 0.75 17.08
CA LEU A 143 9.02 -0.54 17.32
C LEU A 143 9.31 -1.30 16.01
N GLN A 144 9.12 -0.67 14.85
CA GLN A 144 9.40 -1.27 13.54
C GLN A 144 8.72 -2.64 13.33
N LYS A 145 7.45 -2.75 13.74
CA LYS A 145 6.66 -3.99 13.60
C LYS A 145 6.41 -4.35 12.14
N LYS A 146 6.36 -5.67 11.86
CA LYS A 146 6.19 -6.27 10.52
C LYS A 146 4.83 -6.93 10.28
N ASN A 147 3.85 -6.61 11.12
CA ASN A 147 2.54 -7.24 11.10
C ASN A 147 1.45 -6.25 11.50
N LEU A 148 1.62 -5.00 11.06
CA LEU A 148 0.63 -3.96 11.27
C LEU A 148 -0.53 -4.21 10.31
N CYS A 149 -1.75 -4.07 10.80
CA CYS A 149 -2.91 -4.22 9.92
C CYS A 149 -3.23 -2.88 9.26
N GLY A 150 -3.51 -2.90 7.97
CA GLY A 150 -4.03 -1.79 7.22
C GLY A 150 -5.34 -2.18 6.54
N TYR A 151 -6.19 -1.22 6.27
CA TYR A 151 -7.41 -1.42 5.50
C TYR A 151 -7.54 -0.31 4.46
N VAL A 152 -7.84 -0.69 3.23
CA VAL A 152 -7.99 0.24 2.12
C VAL A 152 -9.36 0.10 1.50
N MET A 153 -9.94 1.23 1.12
CA MET A 153 -11.20 1.27 0.38
C MET A 153 -11.10 2.30 -0.74
N LEU A 154 -11.67 1.94 -1.89
CA LEU A 154 -11.86 2.85 -3.02
C LEU A 154 -13.35 2.94 -3.33
N PHE A 155 -13.87 4.15 -3.32
CA PHE A 155 -15.24 4.46 -3.68
C PHE A 155 -15.30 5.34 -4.93
N GLN A 156 -16.46 5.35 -5.56
CA GLN A 156 -16.83 6.24 -6.66
C GLN A 156 -18.13 6.96 -6.34
N LYS A 157 -18.21 8.26 -6.61
CA LYS A 157 -19.45 9.03 -6.46
C LYS A 157 -20.51 8.55 -7.47
N THR A 158 -21.70 8.19 -6.99
CA THR A 158 -22.83 7.75 -7.83
C THR A 158 -23.76 8.90 -8.21
N VAL A 159 -23.84 9.94 -7.38
CA VAL A 159 -24.68 11.11 -7.64
C VAL A 159 -23.89 12.12 -8.48
N GLY A 160 -24.20 12.19 -9.79
CA GLY A 160 -23.57 13.10 -10.76
C GLY A 160 -22.76 12.42 -11.88
N ALA A 161 -22.61 11.10 -11.86
CA ALA A 161 -22.01 10.37 -12.99
C ALA A 161 -22.95 10.45 -14.20
N PRO A 162 -22.47 10.80 -15.41
CA PRO A 162 -23.28 10.67 -16.61
C PRO A 162 -23.72 9.22 -16.73
N LYS A 163 -25.03 8.97 -16.85
CA LYS A 163 -25.51 7.63 -17.18
C LYS A 163 -24.89 7.24 -18.50
N ALA A 164 -24.04 6.22 -18.51
CA ALA A 164 -23.56 5.61 -19.74
C ALA A 164 -24.79 5.23 -20.58
N SER A 165 -24.99 5.90 -21.73
CA SER A 165 -26.06 5.56 -22.65
C SER A 165 -25.77 4.17 -23.22
N LYS A 166 -26.69 3.24 -23.01
CA LYS A 166 -26.78 2.04 -23.85
C LYS A 166 -27.20 2.42 -25.25
#